data_AF-A0AAE3HF99-F1
#
_entry.id   AF-A0AAE3HF99-F1
#
_cell.length_a   1.000
_cell.length_b   1.000
_cell.length_c   1.000
_cell.angle_alpha   90.00
_cell.angle_beta   90.00
_cell.angle_gamma   90.00
#
_symmetry.space_group_name_H-M   'P 1'
#
loop_
_entity.id
_entity.type
_entity.pdbx_description
1 polymer ?
#
loop_
_entity_poly.entity_id
_entity_poly.type
_entity_poly.pdbx_seq_one_letter_code
_entity_poly.pdbx_strand_id
1 'polypeptide(L)'
;MSKVYTRTGDKGDTSLFGGARVKKSSQRVHAYGAVDQANSAIGIAVNYLTHKTLIKVVRTIQEKLFVVGGELASDPKGIERLRVRIQAEDVKFLEGIVDEIAKSLEDKNYFVLPGKTKASAFLHSARTQVRFAEREIITLMEEEEVNLCILEFINRLSDVLYVLSRYEDEVVPCLEDPGERKTLNTKRVDVIMETCIQKAKEIKVPMVITVVDAGGNILQLRRMDGAILGSIDIAQNKAFTALAFQAPTEDLGKKSQPGQELYGLETTNQGKVVTFAGGIPLKIQGRIVGALGVSGGTVEEDKIVCLAGSKILRE
;
A
#
# COMPACT_ATOMS: atom_id res chain seq x y z
N MET A 1 37.71 7.22 -8.49
CA MET A 1 36.55 7.93 -9.08
C MET A 1 37.01 9.32 -9.47
N SER A 2 36.76 9.76 -10.70
CA SER A 2 36.88 11.18 -11.07
C SER A 2 35.97 12.02 -10.16
N LYS A 3 36.36 13.26 -9.85
CA LYS A 3 35.46 14.18 -9.13
C LYS A 3 34.18 14.36 -9.95
N VAL A 4 33.03 14.23 -9.30
CA VAL A 4 31.71 14.29 -9.95
C VAL A 4 31.44 15.67 -10.59
N TYR A 5 31.96 16.76 -10.01
CA TYR A 5 31.84 18.11 -10.57
C TYR A 5 33.09 18.51 -11.35
N THR A 6 32.90 19.08 -12.54
CA THR A 6 33.98 19.53 -13.45
C THR A 6 34.02 21.04 -13.66
N ARG A 7 32.97 21.78 -13.24
CA ARG A 7 32.79 23.24 -13.43
C ARG A 7 32.70 23.72 -14.89
N THR A 8 32.77 22.82 -15.87
CA THR A 8 32.71 23.18 -17.31
C THR A 8 31.32 23.63 -17.76
N GLY A 9 30.30 23.44 -16.92
CA GLY A 9 28.92 23.84 -17.17
C GLY A 9 28.46 25.10 -16.42
N ASP A 10 29.34 25.78 -15.68
CA ASP A 10 28.98 26.93 -14.83
C ASP A 10 28.55 28.16 -15.67
N LYS A 11 28.96 28.22 -16.94
CA LYS A 11 28.56 29.26 -17.90
C LYS A 11 27.22 28.97 -18.61
N GLY A 12 26.50 27.93 -18.19
CA GLY A 12 25.19 27.58 -18.76
C GLY A 12 25.22 26.66 -19.99
N ASP A 13 26.39 26.14 -20.36
CA ASP A 13 26.57 25.20 -21.48
C ASP A 13 26.79 23.77 -20.99
N THR A 14 26.52 22.79 -21.84
CA THR A 14 26.78 21.36 -21.59
C THR A 14 27.31 20.69 -22.86
N SER A 15 27.87 19.49 -22.72
CA SER A 15 28.36 18.69 -23.85
C SER A 15 27.42 17.50 -24.11
N LEU A 16 27.06 17.30 -25.37
CA LEU A 16 26.38 16.09 -25.86
C LEU A 16 27.38 14.92 -25.95
N PHE A 17 26.87 13.69 -26.12
CA PHE A 17 27.66 12.46 -26.02
C PHE A 17 28.81 12.36 -27.04
N GLY A 18 28.71 12.93 -28.24
CA GLY A 18 29.83 12.99 -29.20
C GLY A 18 30.70 14.25 -29.10
N GLY A 19 30.42 15.14 -28.13
CA GLY A 19 31.28 16.26 -27.74
C GLY A 19 30.80 17.64 -28.20
N ALA A 20 29.75 17.75 -29.00
CA ALA A 20 29.14 19.03 -29.34
C ALA A 20 28.70 19.80 -28.09
N ARG A 21 28.91 21.13 -28.07
CA ARG A 21 28.53 22.01 -26.96
C ARG A 21 27.21 22.70 -27.27
N VAL A 22 26.26 22.61 -26.35
CA VAL A 22 24.93 23.22 -26.45
C VAL A 22 24.58 23.98 -25.17
N LYS A 23 23.63 24.92 -25.27
CA LYS A 23 23.06 25.58 -24.08
C LYS A 23 22.27 24.55 -23.26
N LYS A 24 22.34 24.65 -21.93
CA LYS A 24 21.52 23.82 -21.03
C LYS A 24 20.02 24.02 -21.19
N SER A 25 19.60 25.14 -21.79
CA SER A 25 18.21 25.47 -22.12
C SER A 25 17.80 25.06 -23.53
N SER A 26 18.63 24.32 -24.28
CA SER A 26 18.26 23.84 -25.61
C SER A 26 17.20 22.75 -25.52
N GLN A 27 16.34 22.64 -26.54
CA GLN A 27 15.23 21.70 -26.54
C GLN A 27 15.71 20.25 -26.41
N ARG A 28 16.86 19.91 -27.00
CA ARG A 28 17.50 18.60 -26.84
C ARG A 28 17.83 18.27 -25.38
N VAL A 29 18.32 19.24 -24.61
CA VAL A 29 18.61 19.09 -23.19
C VAL A 29 17.34 18.96 -22.37
N HIS A 30 16.30 19.72 -22.71
CA HIS A 30 14.97 19.56 -22.11
C HIS A 30 14.40 18.16 -22.33
N ALA A 31 14.48 17.64 -23.57
CA ALA A 31 13.93 16.33 -23.93
C ALA A 31 14.57 15.18 -23.12
N TYR A 32 15.90 15.03 -23.15
CA TYR A 32 16.53 13.94 -22.38
C TYR A 32 16.46 14.18 -20.86
N GLY A 33 16.39 15.45 -20.41
CA GLY A 33 16.17 15.80 -19.01
C GLY A 33 14.79 15.38 -18.52
N ALA A 34 13.75 15.56 -19.34
CA ALA A 34 12.39 15.11 -19.05
C ALA A 34 12.31 13.58 -18.97
N VAL A 35 13.04 12.87 -19.84
CA VAL A 35 13.17 11.40 -19.78
C VAL A 35 13.85 10.95 -18.47
N ASP A 36 14.90 11.64 -18.03
CA ASP A 36 15.58 11.34 -16.75
C ASP A 36 14.66 11.60 -15.54
N GLN A 37 13.87 12.67 -15.59
CA GLN A 37 12.85 12.97 -14.57
C GLN A 37 11.81 11.84 -14.51
N ALA A 38 11.29 11.41 -15.67
CA ALA A 38 10.34 10.31 -15.75
C ALA A 38 10.95 8.99 -15.23
N ASN A 39 12.20 8.68 -15.59
CA ASN A 39 12.90 7.49 -15.10
C ASN A 39 13.11 7.51 -13.58
N SER A 40 13.43 8.67 -13.02
CA SER A 40 13.53 8.88 -11.56
C SER A 40 12.19 8.67 -10.87
N ALA A 41 11.08 9.17 -11.44
CA ALA A 41 9.74 8.97 -10.90
C ALA A 41 9.31 7.49 -10.94
N ILE A 42 9.64 6.78 -12.02
CA ILE A 42 9.44 5.32 -12.10
C ILE A 42 10.26 4.61 -11.01
N GLY A 43 11.50 5.04 -10.77
CA GLY A 43 12.34 4.51 -9.70
C GLY A 43 11.71 4.64 -8.31
N ILE A 44 11.00 5.74 -8.03
CA ILE A 44 10.23 5.89 -6.79
C ILE A 44 9.10 4.85 -6.75
N ALA A 45 8.31 4.72 -7.82
CA ALA A 45 7.20 3.79 -7.89
C ALA A 45 7.64 2.33 -7.66
N VAL A 46 8.78 1.92 -8.22
CA VAL A 46 9.34 0.55 -8.07
C VAL A 46 9.54 0.15 -6.61
N ASN A 47 9.86 1.09 -5.71
CA ASN A 47 10.05 0.79 -4.28
C ASN A 47 8.77 0.43 -3.54
N TYR A 48 7.60 0.72 -4.13
CA TYR A 48 6.29 0.43 -3.55
C TYR A 48 5.60 -0.78 -4.19
N LEU A 49 6.14 -1.31 -5.28
CA LEU A 49 5.64 -2.55 -5.90
C LEU A 49 5.99 -3.76 -5.03
N THR A 50 5.08 -4.72 -4.95
CA THR A 50 5.29 -5.97 -4.19
C THR A 50 5.49 -7.18 -5.11
N HIS A 51 4.93 -7.15 -6.31
CA HIS A 51 4.98 -8.27 -7.25
C HIS A 51 6.36 -8.38 -7.93
N LYS A 52 7.15 -9.40 -7.57
CA LYS A 52 8.54 -9.58 -8.01
C LYS A 52 8.73 -9.55 -9.53
N THR A 53 7.81 -10.14 -10.30
CA THR A 53 7.89 -10.12 -11.76
C THR A 53 7.71 -8.71 -12.33
N LEU A 54 6.74 -7.94 -11.82
CA LEU A 54 6.49 -6.58 -12.27
C LEU A 54 7.66 -5.66 -11.92
N ILE A 55 8.27 -5.82 -10.74
CA ILE A 55 9.49 -5.10 -10.36
C ILE A 55 10.61 -5.34 -11.39
N LYS A 56 10.83 -6.58 -11.82
CA LYS A 56 11.85 -6.88 -12.84
C LYS A 56 11.51 -6.21 -14.18
N VAL A 57 10.26 -6.31 -14.63
CA VAL A 57 9.79 -5.70 -15.87
C VAL A 57 10.00 -4.18 -15.84
N VAL A 58 9.58 -3.51 -14.76
CA VAL A 58 9.75 -2.05 -14.63
C VAL A 58 11.22 -1.66 -14.57
N ARG A 59 12.10 -2.45 -13.95
CA ARG A 59 13.56 -2.20 -13.99
C ARG A 59 14.13 -2.33 -15.40
N THR A 60 13.69 -3.31 -16.18
CA THR A 60 14.06 -3.41 -17.60
C THR A 60 13.59 -2.18 -18.38
N ILE A 61 12.40 -1.64 -18.07
CA ILE A 61 11.95 -0.36 -18.64
C ILE A 61 12.87 0.80 -18.25
N GLN A 62 13.32 0.89 -16.99
CA GLN A 62 14.27 1.93 -16.56
C GLN A 62 15.62 1.85 -17.30
N GLU A 63 16.11 0.63 -17.58
CA GLU A 63 17.31 0.41 -18.39
C GLU A 63 17.09 0.89 -19.84
N LYS A 64 15.92 0.62 -20.43
CA LYS A 64 15.56 1.11 -21.77
C LYS A 64 15.39 2.63 -21.82
N LEU A 65 14.83 3.25 -20.79
CA LEU A 65 14.78 4.71 -20.67
C LEU A 65 16.17 5.34 -20.59
N PHE A 66 17.15 4.64 -19.99
CA PHE A 66 18.53 5.10 -20.02
C PHE A 66 19.12 5.08 -21.44
N VAL A 67 18.75 4.07 -22.26
CA VAL A 67 19.11 4.03 -23.69
C VAL A 67 18.43 5.17 -24.46
N VAL A 68 17.13 5.41 -24.23
CA VAL A 68 16.39 6.56 -24.81
C VAL A 68 17.11 7.87 -24.50
N GLY A 69 17.43 8.11 -23.22
CA GLY A 69 18.14 9.31 -22.80
C GLY A 69 19.52 9.45 -23.46
N GLY A 70 20.24 8.33 -23.62
CA GLY A 70 21.54 8.30 -24.31
C GLY A 70 21.43 8.66 -25.80
N GLU A 71 20.41 8.18 -26.51
CA GLU A 71 20.15 8.56 -27.90
C GLU A 71 19.78 10.03 -28.03
N LEU A 72 18.87 10.53 -27.19
CA LEU A 72 18.46 11.95 -27.21
C LEU A 72 19.63 12.90 -26.85
N ALA A 73 20.52 12.48 -25.95
CA ALA A 73 21.72 13.24 -25.57
C ALA A 73 22.88 13.14 -26.58
N SER A 74 22.71 12.44 -27.70
CA SER A 74 23.75 12.24 -28.72
C SER A 74 23.58 13.20 -29.90
N ASP A 75 24.70 13.75 -30.34
CA ASP A 75 24.88 14.38 -31.66
C ASP A 75 25.19 13.29 -32.72
N PRO A 76 25.31 13.59 -34.02
CA PRO A 76 25.57 12.57 -35.05
C PRO A 76 26.80 11.68 -34.75
N LYS A 77 27.88 12.28 -34.22
CA LYS A 77 29.08 11.54 -33.78
C LYS A 77 28.82 10.65 -32.56
N GLY A 78 27.98 11.10 -31.64
CA GLY A 78 27.55 10.34 -30.48
C GLY A 78 26.71 9.12 -30.89
N ILE A 79 25.80 9.29 -31.85
CA ILE A 79 24.94 8.21 -32.37
C ILE A 79 25.78 7.08 -32.95
N GLU A 80 26.83 7.38 -33.72
CA GLU A 80 27.76 6.36 -34.25
C GLU A 80 28.50 5.57 -33.16
N ARG A 81 28.66 6.13 -31.96
CA ARG A 81 29.34 5.50 -30.83
C ARG A 81 28.41 4.68 -29.95
N LEU A 82 27.09 4.84 -30.10
CA LEU A 82 26.11 4.08 -29.32
C LEU A 82 26.10 2.61 -29.77
N ARG A 83 26.22 1.70 -28.80
CA ARG A 83 26.17 0.25 -29.05
C ARG A 83 24.75 -0.30 -29.12
N VAL A 84 23.81 0.36 -28.46
CA VAL A 84 22.42 -0.06 -28.31
C VAL A 84 21.55 1.16 -28.57
N ARG A 85 20.49 0.94 -29.34
CA ARG A 85 19.49 1.94 -29.71
C ARG A 85 18.11 1.31 -29.60
N ILE A 86 17.11 2.13 -29.36
CA ILE A 86 15.70 1.74 -29.31
C ILE A 86 15.25 1.32 -30.70
N GLN A 87 14.67 0.12 -30.76
CA GLN A 87 14.15 -0.49 -31.98
C GLN A 87 12.65 -0.79 -31.85
N ALA A 88 12.02 -1.21 -32.94
CA ALA A 88 10.61 -1.61 -32.95
C ALA A 88 10.30 -2.78 -31.99
N GLU A 89 11.27 -3.65 -31.72
CA GLU A 89 11.13 -4.74 -30.75
C GLU A 89 10.93 -4.23 -29.32
N ASP A 90 11.51 -3.07 -28.97
CA ASP A 90 11.34 -2.46 -27.65
C ASP A 90 9.92 -1.89 -27.48
N VAL A 91 9.32 -1.39 -28.57
CA VAL A 91 7.93 -0.94 -28.59
C VAL A 91 6.99 -2.14 -28.42
N LYS A 92 7.21 -3.22 -29.18
CA LYS A 92 6.44 -4.48 -29.06
C LYS A 92 6.55 -5.10 -27.68
N PHE A 93 7.72 -4.96 -27.03
CA PHE A 93 7.90 -5.40 -25.65
C PHE A 93 6.94 -4.68 -24.68
N LEU A 94 6.74 -3.36 -24.85
CA LEU A 94 5.78 -2.61 -24.04
C LEU A 94 4.33 -3.01 -24.34
N GLU A 95 3.98 -3.19 -25.62
CA GLU A 95 2.64 -3.65 -26.03
C GLU A 95 2.32 -5.02 -25.41
N GLY A 96 3.26 -5.97 -25.44
CA GLY A 96 3.09 -7.28 -24.81
C GLY A 96 2.88 -7.20 -23.29
N ILE A 97 3.48 -6.22 -22.60
CA ILE A 97 3.21 -5.98 -21.17
C ILE A 97 1.79 -5.47 -20.97
N VAL A 98 1.33 -4.54 -21.80
CA VAL A 98 -0.04 -4.01 -21.75
C VAL A 98 -1.05 -5.13 -21.90
N ASP A 99 -0.89 -5.94 -22.95
CA ASP A 99 -1.79 -7.05 -23.26
C ASP A 99 -1.83 -8.09 -22.14
N GLU A 100 -0.68 -8.40 -21.54
CA GLU A 100 -0.62 -9.40 -20.47
C GLU A 100 -1.29 -8.90 -19.18
N ILE A 101 -1.02 -7.66 -18.77
CA ILE A 101 -1.63 -7.09 -17.56
C ILE A 101 -3.13 -6.90 -17.76
N ALA A 102 -3.57 -6.43 -18.94
CA ALA A 102 -4.96 -6.18 -19.26
C ALA A 102 -5.87 -7.41 -19.05
N LYS A 103 -5.36 -8.63 -19.28
CA LYS A 103 -6.10 -9.89 -19.02
C LYS A 103 -6.57 -10.06 -17.58
N SER A 104 -5.92 -9.38 -16.63
CA SER A 104 -6.21 -9.45 -15.20
C SER A 104 -7.04 -8.27 -14.68
N LEU A 105 -7.41 -7.32 -15.55
CA LEU A 105 -8.15 -6.11 -15.17
C LEU A 105 -9.63 -6.25 -15.53
N GLU A 106 -10.49 -5.56 -14.78
CA GLU A 106 -11.91 -5.48 -15.12
C GLU A 106 -12.13 -4.49 -16.28
N ASP A 107 -13.14 -4.72 -17.12
CA ASP A 107 -13.54 -3.71 -18.10
C ASP A 107 -14.25 -2.55 -17.41
N LYS A 108 -13.74 -1.32 -17.59
CA LYS A 108 -14.31 -0.10 -17.01
C LYS A 108 -14.60 0.94 -18.08
N ASN A 109 -15.84 1.43 -18.08
CA ASN A 109 -16.32 2.47 -19.00
C ASN A 109 -16.34 3.88 -18.35
N TYR A 110 -15.54 4.10 -17.31
CA TYR A 110 -15.48 5.37 -16.59
C TYR A 110 -14.06 5.72 -16.16
N PHE A 111 -13.78 7.01 -15.93
CA PHE A 111 -12.45 7.48 -15.53
C PHE A 111 -12.05 6.96 -14.14
N VAL A 112 -10.83 6.44 -14.03
CA VAL A 112 -10.25 5.95 -12.78
C VAL A 112 -9.58 7.11 -12.05
N LEU A 113 -9.97 7.33 -10.78
CA LEU A 113 -9.27 8.25 -9.90
C LEU A 113 -7.89 7.67 -9.53
N PRO A 114 -6.79 8.41 -9.74
CA PRO A 114 -5.46 7.88 -9.50
C PRO A 114 -5.17 7.74 -8.01
N GLY A 115 -4.58 6.62 -7.61
CA GLY A 115 -3.86 6.51 -6.34
C GLY A 115 -4.62 5.85 -5.18
N LYS A 116 -5.35 4.75 -5.41
CA LYS A 116 -5.89 3.99 -4.27
C LYS A 116 -4.79 3.38 -3.41
N THR A 117 -3.66 3.00 -4.02
CA THR A 117 -2.46 2.52 -3.32
C THR A 117 -1.29 3.49 -3.49
N LYS A 118 -0.29 3.41 -2.60
CA LYS A 118 0.96 4.18 -2.77
C LYS A 118 1.62 3.87 -4.13
N ALA A 119 1.67 2.58 -4.49
CA ALA A 119 2.23 2.14 -5.75
C ALA A 119 1.47 2.74 -6.94
N SER A 120 0.14 2.64 -6.98
CA SER A 120 -0.63 3.20 -8.09
C SER A 120 -0.55 4.72 -8.16
N ALA A 121 -0.48 5.41 -7.02
CA ALA A 121 -0.32 6.87 -6.98
C ALA A 121 1.02 7.30 -7.61
N PHE A 122 2.12 6.63 -7.24
CA PHE A 122 3.43 6.92 -7.83
C PHE A 122 3.52 6.49 -9.30
N LEU A 123 2.88 5.40 -9.70
CA LEU A 123 2.77 5.00 -11.11
C LEU A 123 2.00 6.04 -11.94
N HIS A 124 0.88 6.56 -11.42
CA HIS A 124 0.14 7.63 -12.07
C HIS A 124 0.94 8.94 -12.16
N SER A 125 1.72 9.26 -11.13
CA SER A 125 2.65 10.41 -11.15
C SER A 125 3.75 10.22 -12.18
N ALA A 126 4.37 9.05 -12.25
CA ALA A 126 5.36 8.72 -13.28
C ALA A 126 4.75 8.81 -14.69
N ARG A 127 3.51 8.34 -14.87
CA ARG A 127 2.79 8.41 -16.14
C ARG A 127 2.62 9.85 -16.64
N THR A 128 2.30 10.80 -15.78
CA THR A 128 2.18 12.21 -16.21
C THR A 128 3.53 12.80 -16.61
N GLN A 129 4.62 12.38 -15.96
CA GLN A 129 5.98 12.78 -16.34
C GLN A 129 6.44 12.14 -17.65
N VAL A 130 6.09 10.87 -17.92
CA VAL A 130 6.32 10.24 -19.23
C VAL A 130 5.59 11.00 -20.33
N ARG A 131 4.33 11.38 -20.12
CA ARG A 131 3.58 12.22 -21.07
C ARG A 131 4.17 13.63 -21.21
N PHE A 132 4.83 14.16 -20.18
CA PHE A 132 5.57 15.41 -20.27
C PHE A 132 6.80 15.24 -21.16
N ALA A 133 7.61 14.20 -20.92
CA ALA A 133 8.75 13.87 -21.78
C ALA A 133 8.34 13.63 -23.24
N GLU A 134 7.21 12.98 -23.48
CA GLU A 134 6.62 12.81 -24.81
C GLU A 134 6.47 14.14 -25.55
N ARG A 135 5.89 15.15 -24.89
CA ARG A 135 5.71 16.48 -25.49
C ARG A 135 7.03 17.19 -25.75
N GLU A 136 8.00 17.08 -24.83
CA GLU A 136 9.33 17.67 -25.03
C GLU A 136 10.09 17.03 -26.20
N ILE A 137 9.90 15.72 -26.43
CA ILE A 137 10.46 15.00 -27.58
C ILE A 137 9.76 15.45 -28.87
N ILE A 138 8.43 15.62 -28.87
CA ILE A 138 7.70 16.13 -30.03
C ILE A 138 8.21 17.53 -30.42
N THR A 139 8.36 18.44 -29.44
CA THR A 139 8.92 19.77 -29.71
C THR A 139 10.34 19.69 -30.27
N LEU A 140 11.17 18.77 -29.77
CA LEU A 140 12.52 18.55 -30.34
C LEU A 140 12.44 18.07 -31.80
N MET A 141 11.48 17.22 -32.14
CA MET A 141 11.29 16.69 -33.48
C MET A 141 10.87 17.74 -34.52
N GLU A 142 10.37 18.90 -34.08
CA GLU A 142 10.10 20.04 -34.96
C GLU A 142 11.41 20.71 -35.45
N GLU A 143 12.49 20.59 -34.68
CA GLU A 143 13.77 21.25 -34.94
C GLU A 143 14.85 20.28 -35.44
N GLU A 144 14.84 19.03 -34.97
CA GLU A 144 15.91 18.06 -35.18
C GLU A 144 15.36 16.66 -35.52
N GLU A 145 16.13 15.88 -36.27
CA GLU A 145 15.76 14.49 -36.56
C GLU A 145 15.97 13.60 -35.32
N VAL A 146 14.92 12.88 -34.93
CA VAL A 146 14.90 11.94 -33.80
C VAL A 146 14.36 10.60 -34.27
N ASN A 147 14.92 9.51 -33.74
CA ASN A 147 14.44 8.15 -33.99
C ASN A 147 12.96 8.01 -33.59
N LEU A 148 12.09 7.73 -34.57
CA LEU A 148 10.64 7.59 -34.34
C LEU A 148 10.30 6.51 -33.30
N CYS A 149 11.10 5.45 -33.20
CA CYS A 149 10.89 4.40 -32.21
C CYS A 149 10.96 4.94 -30.76
N ILE A 150 11.69 6.04 -30.53
CA ILE A 150 11.74 6.69 -29.20
C ILE A 150 10.38 7.29 -28.85
N LEU A 151 9.75 7.99 -29.78
CA LEU A 151 8.44 8.60 -29.55
C LEU A 151 7.37 7.53 -29.32
N GLU A 152 7.38 6.47 -30.14
CA GLU A 152 6.48 5.32 -29.99
C GLU A 152 6.68 4.63 -28.64
N PHE A 153 7.92 4.40 -28.23
CA PHE A 153 8.27 3.80 -26.94
C PHE A 153 7.75 4.63 -25.77
N ILE A 154 7.97 5.95 -25.78
CA ILE A 154 7.51 6.85 -24.71
C ILE A 154 5.98 6.91 -24.66
N ASN A 155 5.31 6.94 -25.81
CA ASN A 155 3.85 6.93 -25.88
C ASN A 155 3.27 5.63 -25.28
N ARG A 156 3.77 4.46 -25.68
CA ARG A 156 3.34 3.15 -25.13
C ARG A 156 3.71 2.96 -23.67
N LEU A 157 4.83 3.53 -23.22
CA LEU A 157 5.19 3.51 -21.81
C LEU A 157 4.13 4.19 -20.94
N SER A 158 3.48 5.24 -21.45
CA SER A 158 2.39 5.89 -20.71
C SER A 158 1.19 4.96 -20.51
N ASP A 159 0.93 4.06 -21.47
CA ASP A 159 -0.11 3.02 -21.38
C ASP A 159 0.30 1.91 -20.40
N VAL A 160 1.56 1.45 -20.45
CA VAL A 160 2.12 0.48 -19.49
C VAL A 160 1.96 0.97 -18.05
N LEU A 161 2.32 2.22 -17.77
CA LEU A 161 2.19 2.78 -16.42
C LEU A 161 0.73 2.91 -15.98
N TYR A 162 -0.19 3.12 -16.92
CA TYR A 162 -1.63 3.16 -16.64
C TYR A 162 -2.18 1.76 -16.30
N VAL A 163 -1.85 0.73 -17.07
CA VAL A 163 -2.33 -0.63 -16.74
C VAL A 163 -1.68 -1.17 -15.47
N LEU A 164 -0.41 -0.83 -15.20
CA LEU A 164 0.25 -1.17 -13.94
C LEU A 164 -0.44 -0.49 -12.75
N SER A 165 -0.83 0.79 -12.88
CA SER A 165 -1.50 1.48 -11.78
C SER A 165 -2.88 0.89 -11.51
N ARG A 166 -3.61 0.47 -12.56
CA ARG A 166 -4.87 -0.28 -12.43
C ARG A 166 -4.68 -1.64 -11.79
N TYR A 167 -3.64 -2.37 -12.16
CA TYR A 167 -3.31 -3.66 -11.56
C TYR A 167 -3.08 -3.54 -10.06
N GLU A 168 -2.33 -2.53 -9.62
CA GLU A 168 -2.12 -2.24 -8.20
C GLU A 168 -3.41 -1.82 -7.46
N ASP A 169 -4.37 -1.22 -8.17
CA ASP A 169 -5.64 -0.77 -7.60
C ASP A 169 -6.74 -1.84 -7.57
N GLU A 170 -6.64 -2.88 -8.40
CA GLU A 170 -7.69 -3.88 -8.65
C GLU A 170 -7.28 -5.29 -8.23
N VAL A 171 -6.04 -5.68 -8.50
CA VAL A 171 -5.56 -7.05 -8.32
C VAL A 171 -4.73 -7.19 -7.05
N VAL A 172 -3.88 -6.20 -6.75
CA VAL A 172 -3.12 -6.21 -5.50
C VAL A 172 -4.06 -5.82 -4.36
N PRO A 173 -4.28 -6.70 -3.36
CA PRO A 173 -5.10 -6.35 -2.21
C PRO A 173 -4.52 -5.10 -1.57
N CYS A 174 -5.36 -4.06 -1.44
CA CYS A 174 -4.99 -2.83 -0.75
C CYS A 174 -4.77 -3.15 0.74
N LEU A 175 -3.56 -3.60 1.08
CA LEU A 175 -3.17 -3.90 2.46
C LEU A 175 -2.90 -2.63 3.27
N GLU A 176 -2.72 -1.48 2.60
CA GLU A 176 -2.43 -0.21 3.26
C GLU A 176 -3.18 0.95 2.60
N ASP A 177 -4.32 1.33 3.17
CA ASP A 177 -4.91 2.66 2.99
C ASP A 177 -3.94 3.70 3.61
N PRO A 178 -3.38 4.64 2.83
CA PRO A 178 -2.45 5.65 3.34
C PRO A 178 -3.11 6.67 4.30
N GLY A 179 -4.44 6.67 4.44
CA GLY A 179 -5.20 7.47 5.40
C GLY A 179 -5.71 6.70 6.62
N GLU A 180 -5.58 5.37 6.66
CA GLU A 180 -5.90 4.62 7.88
C GLU A 180 -4.85 4.94 8.95
N ARG A 181 -5.25 5.76 9.93
CA ARG A 181 -4.78 5.47 11.29
C ARG A 181 -4.93 3.96 11.46
N LYS A 182 -3.91 3.27 11.99
CA LYS A 182 -3.98 1.84 12.32
C LYS A 182 -5.05 1.65 13.41
N THR A 183 -6.30 1.70 13.01
CA THR A 183 -7.51 1.75 13.82
C THR A 183 -8.47 0.70 13.31
N LEU A 184 -9.37 0.26 14.18
CA LEU A 184 -10.51 -0.56 13.79
C LEU A 184 -11.48 0.29 12.97
N ASN A 185 -11.46 0.10 11.64
CA ASN A 185 -12.49 0.66 10.77
C ASN A 185 -13.81 -0.13 10.94
N THR A 186 -14.93 0.45 10.50
CA THR A 186 -16.26 -0.18 10.65
C THR A 186 -16.34 -1.54 9.96
N LYS A 187 -15.72 -1.71 8.78
CA LYS A 187 -15.74 -2.99 8.04
C LYS A 187 -15.07 -4.12 8.82
N ARG A 188 -13.90 -3.87 9.41
CA ARG A 188 -13.17 -4.84 10.25
C ARG A 188 -13.97 -5.18 11.50
N VAL A 189 -14.61 -4.19 12.12
CA VAL A 189 -15.48 -4.40 13.28
C VAL A 189 -16.66 -5.29 12.92
N ASP A 190 -17.32 -5.06 11.79
CA ASP A 190 -18.44 -5.88 11.33
C ASP A 190 -18.01 -7.34 11.09
N VAL A 191 -16.86 -7.58 10.46
CA VAL A 191 -16.32 -8.94 10.24
C VAL A 191 -15.98 -9.65 11.55
N ILE A 192 -15.41 -8.93 12.54
CA ILE A 192 -15.18 -9.47 13.89
C ILE A 192 -16.50 -9.84 14.54
N MET A 193 -17.48 -8.96 14.47
CA MET A 193 -18.81 -9.15 15.07
C MET A 193 -19.52 -10.36 14.47
N GLU A 194 -19.58 -10.45 13.14
CA GLU A 194 -20.20 -11.57 12.42
C GLU A 194 -19.52 -12.89 12.74
N THR A 195 -18.18 -12.91 12.81
CA THR A 195 -17.42 -14.11 13.18
C THR A 195 -17.71 -14.57 14.60
N CYS A 196 -17.77 -13.64 15.56
CA CYS A 196 -18.16 -13.98 16.93
C CYS A 196 -19.59 -14.50 17.00
N ILE A 197 -20.54 -13.86 16.30
CA ILE A 197 -21.94 -14.30 16.25
C ILE A 197 -22.05 -15.69 15.63
N GLN A 198 -21.34 -15.94 14.54
CA GLN A 198 -21.32 -17.25 13.89
C GLN A 198 -20.76 -18.31 14.83
N LYS A 199 -19.67 -18.00 15.54
CA LYS A 199 -19.09 -18.94 16.49
C LYS A 199 -20.02 -19.23 17.66
N ALA A 200 -20.71 -18.21 18.18
CA ALA A 200 -21.72 -18.35 19.23
C ALA A 200 -22.91 -19.21 18.78
N LYS A 201 -23.35 -19.07 17.51
CA LYS A 201 -24.37 -19.94 16.91
C LYS A 201 -23.91 -21.40 16.79
N GLU A 202 -22.66 -21.64 16.39
CA GLU A 202 -22.10 -22.99 16.28
C GLU A 202 -22.12 -23.74 17.61
N ILE A 203 -21.74 -23.05 18.70
CA ILE A 203 -21.76 -23.63 20.06
C ILE A 203 -23.15 -23.57 20.70
N LYS A 204 -24.14 -22.97 20.02
CA LYS A 204 -25.54 -22.82 20.47
C LYS A 204 -25.69 -22.07 21.78
N VAL A 205 -24.80 -21.10 22.04
CA VAL A 205 -24.85 -20.25 23.23
C VAL A 205 -25.03 -18.80 22.79
N PRO A 206 -26.18 -18.17 23.04
CA PRO A 206 -26.39 -16.77 22.70
C PRO A 206 -25.56 -15.85 23.62
N MET A 207 -24.84 -14.91 23.04
CA MET A 207 -23.88 -14.07 23.76
C MET A 207 -24.07 -12.57 23.50
N VAL A 208 -23.46 -11.76 24.34
CA VAL A 208 -23.17 -10.35 24.11
C VAL A 208 -21.72 -10.22 23.65
N ILE A 209 -21.53 -9.46 22.57
CA ILE A 209 -20.23 -9.17 21.97
C ILE A 209 -20.05 -7.65 21.91
N THR A 210 -18.91 -7.16 22.40
CA THR A 210 -18.56 -5.74 22.43
C THR A 210 -17.17 -5.54 21.83
N VAL A 211 -17.06 -4.58 20.91
CA VAL A 211 -15.79 -4.12 20.33
C VAL A 211 -15.57 -2.65 20.70
N VAL A 212 -14.38 -2.33 21.19
CA VAL A 212 -13.96 -0.95 21.52
C VAL A 212 -12.76 -0.52 20.67
N ASP A 213 -12.64 0.79 20.44
CA ASP A 213 -11.46 1.39 19.80
C ASP A 213 -10.27 1.51 20.78
N ALA A 214 -9.13 2.02 20.30
CA ALA A 214 -7.93 2.24 21.11
C ALA A 214 -8.12 3.28 22.24
N GLY A 215 -9.15 4.13 22.15
CA GLY A 215 -9.54 5.08 23.20
C GLY A 215 -10.50 4.50 24.23
N GLY A 216 -10.96 3.26 24.05
CA GLY A 216 -11.93 2.59 24.92
C GLY A 216 -13.39 2.94 24.61
N ASN A 217 -13.67 3.59 23.48
CA ASN A 217 -15.03 3.89 23.05
C ASN A 217 -15.63 2.66 22.36
N ILE A 218 -16.89 2.35 22.67
CA ILE A 218 -17.62 1.26 22.03
C ILE A 218 -17.86 1.61 20.57
N LEU A 219 -17.33 0.78 19.67
CA LEU A 219 -17.61 0.85 18.24
C LEU A 219 -18.87 0.07 17.89
N GLN A 220 -19.03 -1.11 18.50
CA GLN A 220 -20.22 -1.94 18.30
C GLN A 220 -20.47 -2.81 19.54
N LEU A 221 -21.75 -2.94 19.89
CA LEU A 221 -22.23 -3.90 20.86
C LEU A 221 -23.41 -4.64 20.23
N ARG A 222 -23.39 -5.97 20.27
CA ARG A 222 -24.54 -6.78 19.87
C ARG A 222 -24.88 -7.79 20.96
N ARG A 223 -26.15 -7.81 21.34
CA ARG A 223 -26.75 -8.84 22.17
C ARG A 223 -27.55 -9.77 21.27
N MET A 224 -27.19 -11.05 21.25
CA MET A 224 -27.96 -12.06 20.53
C MET A 224 -29.29 -12.31 21.23
N ASP A 225 -30.30 -12.73 20.47
CA ASP A 225 -31.57 -13.16 21.06
C ASP A 225 -31.35 -14.33 22.01
N GLY A 226 -31.98 -14.27 23.18
CA GLY A 226 -31.79 -15.24 24.26
C GLY A 226 -30.51 -15.06 25.10
N ALA A 227 -29.62 -14.11 24.79
CA ALA A 227 -28.44 -13.85 25.61
C ALA A 227 -28.82 -13.22 26.96
N ILE A 228 -28.09 -13.60 28.01
CA ILE A 228 -28.30 -13.16 29.40
C ILE A 228 -28.16 -11.64 29.50
N LEU A 229 -29.12 -10.97 30.15
CA LEU A 229 -29.13 -9.51 30.26
C LEU A 229 -27.90 -8.96 31.01
N GLY A 230 -27.50 -9.62 32.09
CA GLY A 230 -26.31 -9.30 32.86
C GLY A 230 -24.99 -9.58 32.13
N SER A 231 -25.01 -10.05 30.89
CA SER A 231 -23.79 -10.15 30.07
C SER A 231 -23.47 -8.86 29.33
N ILE A 232 -24.38 -7.87 29.33
CA ILE A 232 -24.20 -6.60 28.61
C ILE A 232 -23.03 -5.80 29.19
N ASP A 233 -23.04 -5.58 30.50
CA ASP A 233 -22.00 -4.89 31.24
C ASP A 233 -20.73 -5.74 31.35
N ILE A 234 -20.86 -7.06 31.57
CA ILE A 234 -19.71 -7.97 31.62
C ILE A 234 -18.92 -7.96 30.30
N ALA A 235 -19.58 -8.03 29.14
CA ALA A 235 -18.90 -7.99 27.84
C ALA A 235 -18.19 -6.65 27.62
N GLN A 236 -18.83 -5.53 27.98
CA GLN A 236 -18.20 -4.20 27.92
C GLN A 236 -16.99 -4.11 28.85
N ASN A 237 -17.12 -4.57 30.09
CA ASN A 237 -16.08 -4.53 31.10
C ASN A 237 -14.90 -5.46 30.77
N LYS A 238 -15.15 -6.60 30.12
CA LYS A 238 -14.10 -7.47 29.55
C LYS A 238 -13.30 -6.76 28.46
N ALA A 239 -13.98 -6.07 27.53
CA ALA A 239 -13.31 -5.29 26.49
C ALA A 239 -12.49 -4.14 27.10
N PHE A 240 -13.08 -3.38 28.03
CA PHE A 240 -12.41 -2.33 28.78
C PHE A 240 -11.17 -2.85 29.51
N THR A 241 -11.32 -3.95 30.26
CA THR A 241 -10.23 -4.56 31.02
C THR A 241 -9.09 -4.96 30.09
N ALA A 242 -9.40 -5.64 28.99
CA ALA A 242 -8.39 -6.07 28.04
C ALA A 242 -7.62 -4.89 27.43
N LEU A 243 -8.30 -3.77 27.15
CA LEU A 243 -7.65 -2.56 26.66
C LEU A 243 -6.81 -1.86 27.74
N ALA A 244 -7.39 -1.63 28.92
CA ALA A 244 -6.78 -0.88 30.02
C ALA A 244 -5.49 -1.54 30.52
N PHE A 245 -5.47 -2.86 30.61
CA PHE A 245 -4.31 -3.64 31.05
C PHE A 245 -3.49 -4.23 29.90
N GLN A 246 -3.92 -3.98 28.65
CA GLN A 246 -3.24 -4.44 27.44
C GLN A 246 -2.98 -5.96 27.40
N ALA A 247 -3.82 -6.74 28.08
CA ALA A 247 -3.67 -8.17 28.30
C ALA A 247 -5.02 -8.89 28.25
N PRO A 248 -5.06 -10.18 27.89
CA PRO A 248 -6.27 -11.00 28.04
C PRO A 248 -6.78 -10.99 29.49
N THR A 249 -8.10 -10.91 29.68
CA THR A 249 -8.71 -10.92 31.01
C THR A 249 -8.44 -12.21 31.78
N GLU A 250 -8.24 -13.32 31.08
CA GLU A 250 -7.83 -14.61 31.64
C GLU A 250 -6.47 -14.52 32.35
N ASP A 251 -5.51 -13.79 31.77
CA ASP A 251 -4.16 -13.68 32.33
C ASP A 251 -4.15 -12.83 33.61
N LEU A 252 -5.03 -11.82 33.67
CA LEU A 252 -5.27 -11.04 34.89
C LEU A 252 -5.93 -11.90 35.97
N GLY A 253 -6.86 -12.79 35.59
CA GLY A 253 -7.51 -13.73 36.48
C GLY A 253 -6.55 -14.60 37.28
N LYS A 254 -5.52 -15.13 36.61
CA LYS A 254 -4.48 -15.94 37.26
C LYS A 254 -3.71 -15.14 38.32
N LYS A 255 -3.52 -13.85 38.10
CA LYS A 255 -2.79 -12.93 38.99
C LYS A 255 -3.65 -12.30 40.08
N SER A 256 -4.99 -12.36 39.96
CA SER A 256 -5.95 -11.81 40.93
C SER A 256 -6.48 -12.83 41.92
N GLN A 257 -5.91 -14.06 41.97
CA GLN A 257 -6.35 -15.07 42.94
C GLN A 257 -5.90 -14.73 44.37
N PRO A 258 -6.59 -15.22 45.42
CA PRO A 258 -6.14 -15.08 46.80
C PRO A 258 -4.67 -15.46 46.97
N GLY A 259 -3.88 -14.55 47.55
CA GLY A 259 -2.44 -14.74 47.76
C GLY A 259 -1.54 -14.42 46.56
N GLN A 260 -2.09 -13.94 45.44
CA GLN A 260 -1.31 -13.45 44.28
C GLN A 260 -1.13 -11.93 44.32
N GLU A 261 -0.18 -11.42 43.52
CA GLU A 261 0.24 -10.00 43.52
C GLU A 261 -0.89 -9.00 43.22
N LEU A 262 -1.90 -9.40 42.44
CA LEU A 262 -3.00 -8.52 42.02
C LEU A 262 -4.33 -8.90 42.69
N TYR A 263 -4.32 -9.59 43.84
CA TYR A 263 -5.55 -9.95 44.54
C TYR A 263 -6.46 -8.73 44.80
N GLY A 264 -7.74 -8.82 44.42
CA GLY A 264 -8.71 -7.74 44.54
C GLY A 264 -8.73 -6.74 43.37
N LEU A 265 -8.03 -7.04 42.26
CA LEU A 265 -7.96 -6.18 41.07
C LEU A 265 -9.35 -5.81 40.54
N GLU A 266 -10.32 -6.73 40.62
CA GLU A 266 -11.71 -6.55 40.22
C GLU A 266 -12.42 -5.37 40.93
N THR A 267 -11.94 -4.95 42.10
CA THR A 267 -12.50 -3.81 42.86
C THR A 267 -12.03 -2.45 42.34
N THR A 268 -10.99 -2.43 41.50
CA THR A 268 -10.42 -1.19 40.94
C THR A 268 -11.26 -0.66 39.78
N ASN A 269 -10.94 0.55 39.30
CA ASN A 269 -11.63 1.18 38.15
C ASN A 269 -13.17 1.22 38.31
N GLN A 270 -13.66 1.49 39.52
CA GLN A 270 -15.09 1.53 39.85
C GLN A 270 -15.80 0.18 39.60
N GLY A 271 -15.11 -0.94 39.84
CA GLY A 271 -15.66 -2.28 39.67
C GLY A 271 -15.75 -2.75 38.21
N LYS A 272 -15.11 -2.03 37.28
CA LYS A 272 -15.15 -2.37 35.84
C LYS A 272 -14.15 -3.46 35.44
N VAL A 273 -13.27 -3.89 36.35
CA VAL A 273 -12.24 -4.86 36.01
C VAL A 273 -12.79 -6.29 36.10
N VAL A 274 -12.75 -7.00 34.97
CA VAL A 274 -13.19 -8.40 34.88
C VAL A 274 -11.97 -9.31 34.78
N THR A 275 -11.83 -10.21 35.76
CA THR A 275 -10.66 -11.08 35.95
C THR A 275 -10.92 -12.52 35.51
N PHE A 276 -11.80 -12.75 34.53
CA PHE A 276 -12.03 -14.06 33.92
C PHE A 276 -12.14 -13.95 32.39
N ALA A 277 -11.91 -15.06 31.68
CA ALA A 277 -11.71 -15.08 30.24
C ALA A 277 -12.90 -14.51 29.44
N GLY A 278 -12.60 -14.05 28.22
CA GLY A 278 -13.57 -13.46 27.29
C GLY A 278 -13.28 -12.03 26.88
N GLY A 279 -12.22 -11.39 27.41
CA GLY A 279 -11.71 -10.11 26.93
C GLY A 279 -10.29 -10.24 26.36
N ILE A 280 -10.03 -9.71 25.17
CA ILE A 280 -8.69 -9.71 24.55
C ILE A 280 -8.36 -8.39 23.82
N PRO A 281 -7.09 -7.95 23.86
CA PRO A 281 -6.64 -6.82 23.05
C PRO A 281 -6.62 -7.19 21.57
N LEU A 282 -7.13 -6.30 20.73
CA LEU A 282 -7.06 -6.41 19.27
C LEU A 282 -5.79 -5.70 18.80
N LYS A 283 -4.94 -6.40 18.05
CA LYS A 283 -3.63 -5.90 17.61
C LYS A 283 -3.49 -5.97 16.10
N ILE A 284 -2.89 -4.93 15.52
CA ILE A 284 -2.44 -4.88 14.12
C ILE A 284 -0.95 -4.58 14.13
N GLN A 285 -0.13 -5.47 13.57
CA GLN A 285 1.35 -5.34 13.53
C GLN A 285 1.95 -5.04 14.92
N GLY A 286 1.48 -5.73 15.96
CA GLY A 286 1.95 -5.58 17.34
C GLY A 286 1.41 -4.38 18.10
N ARG A 287 0.73 -3.42 17.46
CA ARG A 287 0.09 -2.27 18.13
C ARG A 287 -1.35 -2.61 18.51
N ILE A 288 -1.77 -2.25 19.72
CA ILE A 288 -3.16 -2.39 20.15
C ILE A 288 -4.00 -1.31 19.46
N VAL A 289 -5.04 -1.74 18.77
CA VAL A 289 -5.95 -0.88 18.01
C VAL A 289 -7.36 -0.82 18.61
N GLY A 290 -7.61 -1.64 19.64
CA GLY A 290 -8.86 -1.76 20.37
C GLY A 290 -8.91 -3.03 21.21
N ALA A 291 -10.10 -3.44 21.63
CA ALA A 291 -10.31 -4.70 22.35
C ALA A 291 -11.68 -5.32 22.04
N LEU A 292 -11.77 -6.62 22.25
CA LEU A 292 -12.97 -7.43 22.10
C LEU A 292 -13.36 -8.02 23.45
N GLY A 293 -14.63 -7.95 23.79
CA GLY A 293 -15.22 -8.57 24.98
C GLY A 293 -16.43 -9.40 24.62
N VAL A 294 -16.49 -10.63 25.13
CA VAL A 294 -17.57 -11.58 24.91
C VAL A 294 -18.05 -12.14 26.25
N SER A 295 -19.37 -12.20 26.42
CA SER A 295 -20.00 -12.81 27.60
C SER A 295 -21.36 -13.40 27.27
N GLY A 296 -21.66 -14.57 27.86
CA GLY A 296 -23.00 -15.17 27.83
C GLY A 296 -22.99 -16.67 28.10
N GLY A 297 -21.83 -17.32 27.95
CA GLY A 297 -21.65 -18.74 28.27
C GLY A 297 -20.77 -18.96 29.50
N THR A 298 -20.19 -20.15 29.56
CA THR A 298 -19.08 -20.49 30.44
C THR A 298 -17.80 -19.71 30.06
N VAL A 299 -16.84 -19.65 30.98
CA VAL A 299 -15.55 -18.97 30.77
C VAL A 299 -14.83 -19.49 29.51
N GLU A 300 -14.89 -20.78 29.24
CA GLU A 300 -14.25 -21.40 28.07
C GLU A 300 -15.00 -21.08 26.77
N GLU A 301 -16.33 -21.05 26.80
CA GLU A 301 -17.15 -20.66 25.63
C GLU A 301 -16.92 -19.19 25.25
N ASP A 302 -16.91 -18.30 26.25
CA ASP A 302 -16.60 -16.87 26.05
C ASP A 302 -15.21 -16.71 25.41
N LYS A 303 -14.22 -17.49 25.86
CA LYS A 303 -12.85 -17.49 25.32
C LYS A 303 -12.81 -17.95 23.87
N ILE A 304 -13.46 -19.05 23.53
CA ILE A 304 -13.46 -19.61 22.16
C ILE A 304 -14.06 -18.61 21.17
N VAL A 305 -15.18 -17.97 21.51
CA VAL A 305 -15.83 -16.97 20.65
C VAL A 305 -14.97 -15.71 20.52
N CYS A 306 -14.37 -15.26 21.61
CA CYS A 306 -13.47 -14.11 21.61
C CYS A 306 -12.22 -14.37 20.75
N LEU A 307 -11.58 -15.55 20.90
CA LEU A 307 -10.44 -15.95 20.09
C LEU A 307 -10.77 -16.04 18.61
N ALA A 308 -11.96 -16.54 18.24
CA ALA A 308 -12.42 -16.56 16.85
C ALA A 308 -12.43 -15.15 16.23
N GLY A 309 -13.00 -14.17 16.94
CA GLY A 309 -13.04 -12.78 16.48
C GLY A 309 -11.66 -12.13 16.35
N SER A 310 -10.74 -12.36 17.31
CA SER A 310 -9.41 -11.72 17.25
C SER A 310 -8.48 -12.24 16.15
N LYS A 311 -8.69 -13.47 15.66
CA LYS A 311 -7.82 -14.07 14.64
C LYS A 311 -7.90 -13.30 13.31
N ILE A 312 -9.02 -12.66 13.03
CA ILE A 312 -9.26 -11.86 11.81
C ILE A 312 -8.23 -10.74 11.62
N LEU A 313 -7.67 -10.20 12.72
CA LEU A 313 -6.70 -9.10 12.66
C LEU A 313 -5.23 -9.58 12.64
N ARG A 314 -4.98 -10.89 12.72
CA ARG A 314 -3.64 -11.46 12.71
C ARG A 314 -3.16 -11.85 11.30
N GLU A 315 -4.04 -11.77 10.32
CA GLU A 315 -3.78 -11.94 8.89
C GLU A 315 -3.74 -10.56 8.20
#